data_AF-A0A8J3R4E0-F1
#
_entry.id   AF-A0A8J3R4E0-F1
#
_cell.length_a   1.000
_cell.length_b   1.000
_cell.length_c   1.000
_cell.angle_alpha   90.00
_cell.angle_beta   90.00
_cell.angle_gamma   90.00
#
_symmetry.space_group_name_H-M   'P 1'
#
loop_
_entity.id
_entity.type
_entity.pdbx_description
1 polymer ?
#
loop_
_entity_poly.entity_id
_entity_poly.type
_entity_poly.pdbx_seq_one_letter_code
_entity_poly.pdbx_strand_id
1 'polypeptide(L)'
;MATDLSFDEPTADDLAAIDVEMPLIEAEIAVLDAEIRILTAVRPAALDWRRLRRAEQRVMREATELVRIHRGLRDGSHLDVPRTLTGRAA
;
A
#
# COMPACT_ATOMS: atom_id res chain seq x y z
N MET A 1 5.86 37.75 10.14
CA MET A 1 5.33 37.06 8.96
C MET A 1 4.66 35.80 9.47
N ALA A 2 3.39 35.91 9.84
CA ALA A 2 2.59 34.77 10.28
C ALA A 2 2.11 34.05 9.03
N THR A 3 2.61 32.85 8.81
CA THR A 3 2.14 31.98 7.72
C THR A 3 0.72 31.58 8.08
N ASP A 4 -0.23 32.11 7.33
CA ASP A 4 -1.61 31.66 7.33
C ASP A 4 -1.65 30.21 6.82
N LEU A 5 -1.48 29.27 7.75
CA LEU A 5 -1.70 27.84 7.52
C LEU A 5 -3.16 27.55 7.88
N SER A 6 -4.09 28.12 7.10
CA SER A 6 -5.48 27.67 7.09
C SER A 6 -5.51 26.24 6.54
N PHE A 7 -5.15 25.25 7.37
CA PHE A 7 -5.42 23.86 7.08
C PHE A 7 -6.91 23.66 7.28
N ASP A 8 -7.67 23.69 6.18
CA ASP A 8 -8.95 23.00 6.19
C ASP A 8 -8.64 21.53 6.54
N GLU A 9 -9.29 21.02 7.59
CA GLU A 9 -9.15 19.62 7.99
C GLU A 9 -9.55 18.73 6.81
N PRO A 10 -8.75 17.70 6.46
CA PRO A 10 -9.11 16.75 5.42
C PRO A 10 -10.51 16.17 5.66
N THR A 11 -11.29 16.03 4.60
CA THR A 11 -12.60 15.39 4.69
C THR A 11 -12.44 13.88 4.90
N ALA A 12 -13.51 13.22 5.32
CA ALA A 12 -13.50 11.76 5.44
C ALA A 12 -13.20 11.07 4.10
N ASP A 13 -13.63 11.65 2.98
CA ASP A 13 -13.35 11.13 1.64
C ASP A 13 -11.88 11.33 1.27
N ASP A 14 -11.27 12.45 1.66
CA ASP A 14 -9.81 12.68 1.48
C ASP A 14 -8.98 11.65 2.25
N LEU A 15 -9.38 11.33 3.49
CA LEU A 15 -8.71 10.32 4.30
C LEU A 15 -8.92 8.90 3.74
N ALA A 16 -10.13 8.58 3.29
CA ALA A 16 -10.43 7.29 2.67
C ALA A 16 -9.63 7.07 1.37
N ALA A 17 -9.35 8.14 0.63
CA ALA A 17 -8.51 8.09 -0.58
C ALA A 17 -7.03 7.76 -0.27
N ILE A 18 -6.55 8.00 0.95
CA ILE A 18 -5.22 7.59 1.40
C ILE A 18 -5.25 6.12 1.86
N ASP A 19 -6.30 5.71 2.58
CA ASP A 19 -6.42 4.34 3.11
C ASP A 19 -6.40 3.27 2.00
N VAL A 20 -6.85 3.59 0.78
CA VAL A 20 -6.77 2.66 -0.37
C VAL A 20 -5.34 2.36 -0.82
N GLU A 21 -4.34 3.17 -0.43
CA GLU A 21 -2.92 2.95 -0.76
C GLU A 21 -2.26 1.92 0.17
N MET A 22 -2.84 1.68 1.35
CA MET A 22 -2.26 0.82 2.40
C MET A 22 -1.86 -0.58 1.92
N PRO A 23 -2.64 -1.31 1.10
CA PRO A 23 -2.24 -2.63 0.61
C PRO A 23 -0.94 -2.63 -0.20
N LEU A 24 -0.72 -1.59 -1.02
CA LEU A 24 0.50 -1.44 -1.81
C LEU A 24 1.67 -1.13 -0.89
N ILE A 25 1.50 -0.19 0.04
CA ILE A 25 2.52 0.16 1.03
C ILE A 25 2.95 -1.07 1.85
N GLU A 26 2.00 -1.88 2.33
CA GLU A 26 2.31 -3.12 3.03
C GLU A 26 3.03 -4.15 2.14
N ALA A 27 2.73 -4.19 0.83
CA ALA A 27 3.42 -5.06 -0.10
C ALA A 27 4.88 -4.65 -0.28
N GLU A 28 5.14 -3.35 -0.38
CA GLU A 28 6.49 -2.78 -0.49
C GLU A 28 7.29 -3.00 0.78
N ILE A 29 6.67 -2.82 1.96
CA ILE A 29 7.29 -3.16 3.25
C ILE A 29 7.67 -4.64 3.29
N ALA A 30 6.81 -5.54 2.79
CA ALA A 30 7.12 -6.97 2.75
C ALA A 30 8.30 -7.30 1.81
N VAL A 31 8.53 -6.53 0.74
CA VAL A 31 9.73 -6.64 -0.11
C VAL A 31 10.95 -6.22 0.69
N LEU A 32 10.92 -5.03 1.29
CA LEU A 32 12.02 -4.50 2.11
C LEU A 32 12.39 -5.47 3.25
N ASP A 33 11.40 -6.04 3.93
CA ASP A 33 11.58 -7.06 4.97
C ASP A 33 12.23 -8.36 4.46
N ALA A 34 11.97 -8.74 3.20
CA ALA A 34 12.59 -9.89 2.58
C ALA A 34 14.04 -9.58 2.16
N GLU A 35 14.29 -8.40 1.62
CA GLU A 35 15.62 -7.91 1.26
C GLU A 35 16.52 -7.79 2.49
N ILE A 36 16.03 -7.17 3.57
CA ILE A 36 16.74 -7.07 4.85
C ILE A 36 17.14 -8.47 5.35
N ARG A 37 16.23 -9.44 5.30
CA ARG A 37 16.55 -10.83 5.71
C ARG A 37 17.66 -11.45 4.85
N ILE A 38 17.62 -11.25 3.54
CA ILE A 38 18.65 -11.77 2.63
C ILE A 38 20.00 -11.10 2.90
N LEU A 39 20.02 -9.77 3.04
CA LEU A 39 21.23 -8.98 3.26
C LEU A 39 21.88 -9.22 4.63
N THR A 40 21.08 -9.53 5.64
CA THR A 40 21.57 -9.77 7.02
C THR A 40 21.87 -11.24 7.32
N ALA A 41 21.50 -12.17 6.43
CA ALA A 41 21.78 -13.58 6.61
C ALA A 41 23.26 -13.91 6.32
N VAL A 42 23.89 -14.68 7.21
CA VAL A 42 25.23 -15.27 6.95
C VAL A 42 25.22 -16.11 5.67
N ARG A 43 24.11 -16.81 5.40
CA ARG A 43 23.84 -17.50 4.13
C ARG A 43 22.33 -17.56 3.89
N PRO A 44 21.79 -16.87 2.86
CA PRO A 44 20.36 -16.92 2.54
C PRO A 44 19.86 -18.32 2.22
N ALA A 45 18.69 -18.69 2.73
CA ALA A 45 18.04 -19.95 2.43
C ALA A 45 17.14 -19.84 1.20
N ALA A 46 16.77 -20.97 0.58
CA ALA A 46 15.82 -21.01 -0.53
C ALA A 46 14.45 -20.38 -0.17
N LEU A 47 14.08 -20.39 1.10
CA LEU A 47 12.85 -19.76 1.60
C LEU A 47 12.91 -18.23 1.51
N ASP A 48 14.06 -17.61 1.75
CA ASP A 48 14.21 -16.14 1.72
C ASP A 48 13.97 -15.61 0.30
N TRP A 49 14.57 -16.28 -0.70
CA TRP A 49 14.31 -15.99 -2.11
C TRP A 49 12.85 -16.22 -2.52
N ARG A 50 12.17 -17.21 -1.94
CA ARG A 50 10.73 -17.42 -2.18
C ARG A 50 9.88 -16.33 -1.54
N ARG A 51 10.28 -15.81 -0.37
CA ARG A 51 9.60 -14.69 0.29
C ARG A 51 9.73 -13.42 -0.55
N LEU A 52 10.94 -13.11 -1.01
CA LEU A 52 11.18 -11.96 -1.89
C LEU A 52 10.29 -12.02 -3.13
N ARG A 53 10.32 -13.14 -3.88
CA ARG A 53 9.47 -13.30 -5.08
C ARG A 53 7.98 -13.16 -4.78
N ARG A 54 7.50 -13.65 -3.64
CA ARG A 54 6.08 -13.50 -3.28
C ARG A 54 5.72 -12.05 -2.95
N ALA A 55 6.62 -11.34 -2.28
CA ALA A 55 6.43 -9.92 -1.96
C ALA A 55 6.43 -9.06 -3.23
N GLU A 56 7.37 -9.28 -4.16
CA GLU A 56 7.40 -8.60 -5.46
C GLU A 56 6.11 -8.85 -6.27
N GLN A 57 5.63 -10.10 -6.31
CA GLN A 57 4.37 -10.43 -6.97
C GLN A 57 3.15 -9.77 -6.29
N ARG A 58 3.20 -9.59 -4.96
CA ARG A 58 2.17 -8.84 -4.22
C ARG A 58 2.22 -7.37 -4.64
N VAL A 59 3.39 -6.73 -4.69
CA VAL A 59 3.54 -5.33 -5.14
C VAL A 59 2.89 -5.12 -6.50
N MET A 60 3.21 -5.98 -7.49
CA MET A 60 2.62 -5.86 -8.84
C MET A 60 1.10 -5.97 -8.84
N ARG A 61 0.53 -6.85 -8.01
CA ARG A 61 -0.92 -6.99 -7.87
C ARG A 61 -1.55 -5.75 -7.25
N GLU A 62 -1.05 -5.31 -6.09
CA GLU A 62 -1.62 -4.18 -5.37
C GLU A 62 -1.44 -2.86 -6.14
N ALA A 63 -0.32 -2.69 -6.85
CA ALA A 63 -0.09 -1.53 -7.71
C ALA A 63 -1.08 -1.50 -8.89
N THR A 64 -1.36 -2.67 -9.49
CA THR A 64 -2.37 -2.77 -10.54
C THR A 64 -3.76 -2.40 -10.01
N GLU A 65 -4.09 -2.84 -8.79
CA GLU A 65 -5.37 -2.55 -8.17
C GLU A 65 -5.51 -1.07 -7.81
N LEU A 66 -4.47 -0.46 -7.22
CA LEU A 66 -4.47 0.95 -6.89
C LEU A 66 -4.66 1.83 -8.14
N VAL A 67 -4.02 1.49 -9.27
CA VAL A 67 -4.23 2.19 -10.54
C VAL A 67 -5.69 2.10 -11.03
N ARG A 68 -6.35 0.95 -10.83
CA ARG A 68 -7.77 0.79 -11.18
C ARG A 68 -8.66 1.67 -10.30
N ILE A 69 -8.43 1.64 -8.99
CA ILE A 69 -9.17 2.48 -8.01
C ILE A 69 -8.98 3.95 -8.36
N HIS A 70 -7.74 4.39 -8.55
CA HIS A 70 -7.42 5.79 -8.81
C HIS A 70 -7.94 6.27 -10.17
N ARG A 71 -8.08 5.38 -11.15
CA ARG A 71 -8.81 5.68 -12.40
C ARG A 71 -10.31 5.87 -12.14
N GLY A 72 -10.94 4.99 -11.37
CA GLY A 72 -12.35 5.11 -10.97
C GLY A 72 -12.66 6.42 -10.23
N LEU A 73 -11.74 6.90 -9.39
CA LEU A 73 -11.88 8.19 -8.69
C LEU A 73 -11.89 9.38 -9.65
N ARG A 74 -11.05 9.36 -10.69
CA ARG A 74 -10.94 10.45 -11.69
C ARG A 74 -12.18 10.54 -12.58
N ASP A 75 -12.81 9.41 -12.84
CA ASP A 75 -14.00 9.33 -13.70
C ASP A 75 -15.29 9.75 -12.96
N GLY A 76 -15.19 10.14 -11.68
CA GLY A 76 -16.32 10.59 -10.87
C GLY A 76 -17.21 9.47 -10.34
N SER A 77 -16.80 8.21 -10.51
CA SER A 77 -17.42 7.06 -9.83
C SER A 77 -17.14 7.15 -8.32
N HIS A 78 -18.20 7.09 -7.51
CA HIS A 78 -18.11 6.99 -6.05
C HIS A 78 -17.14 5.86 -5.65
N LEU A 79 -16.35 6.10 -4.59
CA LEU A 79 -15.44 5.13 -3.96
C LEU A 79 -16.12 3.77 -3.76
N ASP A 80 -15.97 2.85 -4.71
CA ASP A 80 -16.33 1.43 -4.48
C ASP A 80 -15.15 0.79 -3.76
N VAL A 81 -14.95 1.20 -2.49
CA VAL A 81 -13.88 0.65 -1.66
C VAL A 81 -14.18 -0.83 -1.48
N PRO A 82 -13.33 -1.74 -2.00
CA PRO A 82 -13.56 -3.16 -1.78
C PRO A 82 -13.51 -3.43 -0.26
N ARG A 83 -14.59 -4.02 0.27
CA ARG A 83 -14.79 -4.34 1.70
C ARG A 83 -13.66 -5.19 2.32
N THR A 84 -12.73 -5.69 1.51
CA THR A 84 -11.55 -6.41 1.95
C THR A 84 -10.52 -5.54 2.67
N LEU A 85 -10.62 -4.20 2.59
CA LEU A 85 -9.72 -3.27 3.29
C LEU A 85 -10.11 -2.97 4.74
N THR A 86 -11.33 -3.31 5.17
CA THR A 86 -11.75 -3.20 6.58
C THR A 86 -11.24 -4.37 7.43
N GLY A 87 -10.39 -5.24 6.87
CA GLY A 87 -9.77 -6.36 7.56
C GLY A 87 -8.62 -5.92 8.47
N ARG A 88 -8.93 -5.11 9.49
CA ARG A 88 -8.14 -5.07 10.73
C ARG A 88 -8.19 -6.47 11.34
N ALA A 89 -7.26 -7.33 10.96
CA ALA A 89 -6.97 -8.54 11.71
C ALA A 89 -6.37 -8.09 13.05
N ALA A 90 -7.15 -8.32 14.10
CA ALA A 90 -6.72 -8.30 15.49
C ALA A 90 -5.67 -9.37 15.79
#